data_AF-C7GDF2-F1
#
_entry.id   AF-C7GDF2-F1
#
_cell.length_a   1.000
_cell.length_b   1.000
_cell.length_c   1.000
_cell.angle_alpha   90.00
_cell.angle_beta   90.00
_cell.angle_gamma   90.00
#
_symmetry.space_group_name_H-M   'P 1'
#
loop_
_entity.id
_entity.type
_entity.pdbx_description
1 polymer ?
#
loop_
_entity_poly.entity_id
_entity_poly.type
_entity_poly.pdbx_seq_one_letter_code
_entity_poly.pdbx_strand_id
1 'polypeptide(L)'
;MEQSVKKETLLVLNRMEMEDQTVLVTNQGDFYTKLQNTYFTDWMSYDVYIKEDQCIGIAQVSEQEQTIENAYLKSCQDEKISFLFAGAVYEKELQERWISCEPGVCDLVFRDGALTAIKTKQDIIQGQMLSYDDSEIEIEDYGRIHHNGKLPVYQTYGDVSEKSISDVVLGNMNVAYVTAGKEVCAILILQPADIKNIRVLLLSDDGTNIRSDVYLKCSTNANITCGDETKSAGSEELLHPADTLTMAPGKTYIVKPESEDGKIYLCNGNGTAVSNGYAGTIEVHSTENGYTVVNELPLEEYLYAVVPSEMPSSFSPEALKTQAVCARSYVYMQLMRADLAAYGAHINDSTSYQVYNKVEKTKESVAAVDATCGQVLT
;
A
#
# COMPACT_ATOMS: atom_id res chain seq x y z
N MET A 1 13.09 21.42 -29.13
CA MET A 1 11.90 20.63 -28.75
C MET A 1 10.71 21.58 -28.82
N GLU A 2 9.70 21.28 -29.63
CA GLU A 2 8.44 22.03 -29.60
C GLU A 2 7.74 21.69 -28.29
N GLN A 3 7.64 22.66 -27.39
CA GLN A 3 6.84 22.51 -26.18
C GLN A 3 5.38 22.78 -26.56
N SER A 4 4.50 21.80 -26.37
CA SER A 4 3.09 21.92 -26.69
C SER A 4 2.34 22.69 -25.60
N VAL A 5 1.52 23.65 -26.02
CA VAL A 5 0.59 24.35 -25.13
C VAL A 5 -0.75 23.63 -25.21
N LYS A 6 -1.31 23.27 -24.05
CA LYS A 6 -2.63 22.66 -23.91
C LYS A 6 -3.63 23.67 -23.38
N LYS A 7 -4.90 23.49 -23.73
CA LYS A 7 -6.01 24.23 -23.13
C LYS A 7 -6.73 23.29 -22.16
N GLU A 8 -6.83 23.69 -20.90
CA GLU A 8 -7.44 22.90 -19.83
C GLU A 8 -8.38 23.78 -19.01
N THR A 9 -9.40 23.16 -18.39
CA THR A 9 -10.31 23.86 -17.47
C THR A 9 -9.91 23.50 -16.05
N LEU A 10 -9.58 24.48 -15.21
CA LEU A 10 -9.13 24.27 -13.83
C LEU A 10 -10.07 24.96 -12.85
N LEU A 11 -10.44 24.26 -11.76
CA LEU A 11 -11.08 24.85 -10.60
C LEU A 11 -10.01 25.32 -9.61
N VAL A 12 -9.95 26.62 -9.33
CA VAL A 12 -8.97 27.18 -8.39
C VAL A 12 -9.49 27.00 -6.96
N LEU A 13 -8.76 26.27 -6.11
CA LEU A 13 -9.12 26.01 -4.72
C LEU A 13 -8.46 27.01 -3.77
N ASN A 14 -7.20 27.35 -4.06
CA ASN A 14 -6.40 28.30 -3.28
C ASN A 14 -5.26 28.86 -4.16
N ARG A 15 -4.66 29.96 -3.73
CA ARG A 15 -3.56 30.64 -4.41
C ARG A 15 -2.48 30.99 -3.39
N MET A 16 -1.26 30.52 -3.63
CA MET A 16 -0.11 30.80 -2.76
C MET A 16 0.86 31.74 -3.47
N GLU A 17 1.08 32.92 -2.92
CA GLU A 17 2.05 33.88 -3.47
C GLU A 17 3.48 33.49 -3.05
N MET A 18 4.38 33.42 -4.03
CA MET A 18 5.84 33.31 -3.84
C MET A 18 6.52 34.57 -4.39
N GLU A 19 7.83 34.74 -4.14
CA GLU A 19 8.57 35.96 -4.51
C GLU A 19 8.45 36.34 -5.99
N ASP A 20 8.43 35.35 -6.90
CA ASP A 20 8.47 35.59 -8.37
C ASP A 20 7.27 35.02 -9.15
N GLN A 21 6.36 34.30 -8.49
CA GLN A 21 5.23 33.61 -9.12
C GLN A 21 4.15 33.22 -8.10
N THR A 22 2.95 32.91 -8.57
CA THR A 22 1.86 32.36 -7.77
C THR A 22 1.70 30.87 -8.07
N VAL A 23 1.45 30.07 -7.05
CA VAL A 23 1.00 28.67 -7.20
C VAL A 23 -0.53 28.66 -7.14
N LEU A 24 -1.16 28.19 -8.21
CA LEU A 24 -2.58 27.90 -8.27
C LEU A 24 -2.78 26.47 -7.79
N VAL A 25 -3.41 26.30 -6.63
CA VAL A 25 -3.83 25.00 -6.12
C VAL A 25 -5.19 24.69 -6.73
N THR A 26 -5.30 23.60 -7.48
CA THR A 26 -6.51 23.27 -8.26
C THR A 26 -7.02 21.87 -8.01
N ASN A 27 -8.20 21.55 -8.55
CA ASN A 27 -8.73 20.19 -8.54
C ASN A 27 -7.90 19.18 -9.36
N GLN A 28 -6.96 19.64 -10.19
CA GLN A 28 -6.12 18.82 -11.06
C GLN A 28 -4.62 18.92 -10.70
N GLY A 29 -4.31 19.42 -9.51
CA GLY A 29 -2.94 19.62 -9.04
C GLY A 29 -2.51 21.09 -9.01
N ASP A 30 -1.22 21.30 -8.81
CA ASP A 30 -0.64 22.62 -8.61
C ASP A 30 -0.02 23.16 -9.89
N PHE A 31 -0.34 24.39 -10.25
CA PHE A 31 0.20 25.05 -11.44
C PHE A 31 0.86 26.38 -11.07
N TYR A 32 2.05 26.61 -11.62
CA TYR A 32 2.75 27.89 -11.45
C TYR A 32 2.25 28.92 -12.44
N THR A 33 2.12 30.18 -12.03
CA THR A 33 1.78 31.26 -12.93
C THR A 33 2.48 32.57 -12.59
N LYS A 34 2.84 33.33 -13.63
CA LYS A 34 3.31 34.72 -13.51
C LYS A 34 2.19 35.74 -13.72
N LEU A 35 0.98 35.27 -13.96
CA LEU A 35 -0.20 36.11 -14.06
C LEU A 35 -0.53 36.73 -12.70
N GLN A 36 -1.16 37.90 -12.72
CA GLN A 36 -1.52 38.58 -11.48
C GLN A 36 -2.56 37.76 -10.71
N ASN A 37 -2.34 37.58 -9.40
CA ASN A 37 -3.23 36.83 -8.52
C ASN A 37 -4.69 37.35 -8.56
N THR A 38 -4.88 38.64 -8.85
CA THR A 38 -6.20 39.28 -9.01
C THR A 38 -7.04 38.76 -10.18
N TYR A 39 -6.46 38.01 -11.11
CA TYR A 39 -7.21 37.38 -12.20
C TYR A 39 -7.94 36.11 -11.78
N PHE A 40 -7.56 35.54 -10.65
CA PHE A 40 -8.14 34.31 -10.12
C PHE A 40 -8.97 34.60 -8.88
N THR A 41 -9.98 33.80 -8.66
CA THR A 41 -10.84 33.80 -7.47
C THR A 41 -11.00 32.37 -7.02
N ASP A 42 -10.91 32.12 -5.72
CA ASP A 42 -11.08 30.78 -5.19
C ASP A 42 -12.51 30.29 -5.49
N TRP A 43 -12.65 29.00 -5.76
CA TRP A 43 -13.86 28.30 -6.19
C TRP A 43 -14.34 28.62 -7.62
N MET A 44 -13.65 29.49 -8.36
CA MET A 44 -13.97 29.76 -9.76
C MET A 44 -13.19 28.84 -10.70
N SER A 45 -13.84 28.52 -11.83
CA SER A 45 -13.25 27.73 -12.90
C SER A 45 -12.72 28.62 -14.01
N TYR A 46 -11.60 28.24 -14.61
CA TYR A 46 -10.96 28.98 -15.69
C TYR A 46 -10.51 28.05 -16.81
N ASP A 47 -10.82 28.42 -18.05
CA ASP A 47 -10.16 27.84 -19.20
C ASP A 47 -8.79 28.51 -19.34
N VAL A 48 -7.72 27.74 -19.15
CA VAL A 48 -6.34 28.25 -19.13
C VAL A 48 -5.48 27.58 -20.20
N TYR A 49 -4.40 28.27 -20.56
CA TYR A 49 -3.33 27.71 -21.38
C TYR A 49 -2.20 27.21 -20.49
N ILE A 50 -1.97 25.90 -20.54
CA ILE A 50 -0.96 25.21 -19.75
C ILE A 50 0.21 24.82 -20.65
N LYS A 51 1.42 25.03 -20.14
CA LYS A 51 2.67 24.57 -20.74
C LYS A 51 3.49 23.89 -19.64
N GLU A 52 3.65 22.57 -19.74
CA GLU A 52 4.17 21.75 -18.64
C GLU A 52 3.32 22.01 -17.38
N ASP A 53 3.92 22.47 -16.28
CA ASP A 53 3.19 22.78 -15.03
C ASP A 53 2.92 24.30 -14.88
N GLN A 54 3.00 25.07 -15.96
CA GLN A 54 2.82 26.52 -15.95
C GLN A 54 1.53 26.96 -16.63
N CYS A 55 0.69 27.68 -15.88
CA CYS A 55 -0.41 28.46 -16.43
C CYS A 55 0.12 29.77 -17.00
N ILE A 56 0.18 29.84 -18.34
CA ILE A 56 0.77 30.95 -19.09
C ILE A 56 -0.28 31.95 -19.62
N GLY A 57 -1.57 31.65 -19.50
CA GLY A 57 -2.64 32.51 -19.95
C GLY A 57 -4.03 32.03 -19.52
N ILE A 58 -4.98 32.95 -19.43
CA ILE A 58 -6.40 32.67 -19.21
C ILE A 58 -7.12 32.91 -20.54
N ALA A 59 -7.83 31.91 -21.04
CA ALA A 59 -8.68 32.06 -22.21
C ALA A 59 -10.01 32.72 -21.84
N GLN A 60 -10.64 32.25 -20.77
CA GLN A 60 -11.89 32.79 -20.23
C GLN A 60 -12.14 32.26 -18.81
N VAL A 61 -13.04 32.95 -18.08
CA VAL A 61 -13.71 32.35 -16.91
C VAL A 61 -14.65 31.26 -17.45
N SER A 62 -14.61 30.08 -16.85
CA SER A 62 -15.37 28.93 -17.30
C SER A 62 -16.64 28.77 -16.46
N GLU A 63 -17.78 28.62 -17.11
CA GLU A 63 -19.06 28.27 -16.48
C GLU A 63 -19.27 26.74 -16.44
N GLN A 64 -18.25 25.97 -16.85
CA GLN A 64 -18.30 24.52 -16.81
C GLN A 64 -18.28 24.03 -15.37
N GLU A 65 -19.10 23.02 -15.07
CA GLU A 65 -19.03 22.32 -13.79
C GLU A 65 -17.65 21.66 -13.67
N GLN A 66 -17.06 21.80 -12.50
CA GLN A 66 -15.80 21.15 -12.15
C GLN A 66 -16.00 20.33 -10.87
N THR A 67 -15.30 19.20 -10.80
CA THR A 67 -15.44 18.27 -9.69
C THR A 67 -14.12 18.16 -8.93
N ILE A 68 -14.21 18.18 -7.61
CA ILE A 68 -13.18 17.65 -6.73
C ILE A 68 -13.57 16.20 -6.44
N GLU A 69 -12.86 15.26 -7.08
CA GLU A 69 -13.16 13.84 -6.96
C GLU A 69 -12.52 13.25 -5.70
N ASN A 70 -13.21 12.29 -5.07
CA ASN A 70 -12.71 11.49 -3.96
C ASN A 70 -12.23 12.29 -2.74
N ALA A 71 -12.79 13.48 -2.51
CA ALA A 71 -12.54 14.27 -1.30
C ALA A 71 -13.18 13.61 -0.08
N TYR A 72 -12.56 13.77 1.10
CA TYR A 72 -13.20 13.35 2.35
C TYR A 72 -13.95 14.52 2.98
N LEU A 73 -15.28 14.47 2.95
CA LEU A 73 -16.13 15.41 3.64
C LEU A 73 -16.01 15.18 5.16
N LYS A 74 -15.54 16.19 5.89
CA LYS A 74 -15.45 16.15 7.37
C LYS A 74 -16.74 16.60 8.02
N SER A 75 -17.40 17.60 7.45
CA SER A 75 -18.68 18.11 7.95
C SER A 75 -19.40 18.92 6.88
N CYS A 76 -20.72 18.81 6.85
CA CYS A 76 -21.61 19.72 6.15
C CYS A 76 -22.69 20.17 7.12
N GLN A 77 -22.62 21.42 7.57
CA GLN A 77 -23.57 22.01 8.51
C GLN A 77 -24.08 23.32 7.92
N ASP A 78 -25.40 23.42 7.71
CA ASP A 78 -26.19 24.56 7.19
C ASP A 78 -25.49 25.55 6.24
N GLU A 79 -24.54 26.34 6.74
CA GLU A 79 -23.86 27.44 6.05
C GLU A 79 -22.38 27.17 5.72
N LYS A 80 -21.81 26.01 6.09
CA LYS A 80 -20.38 25.72 5.87
C LYS A 80 -20.10 24.23 5.64
N ILE A 81 -19.20 23.95 4.70
CA ILE A 81 -18.56 22.64 4.56
C ILE A 81 -17.09 22.69 4.97
N SER A 82 -16.60 21.56 5.48
CA SER A 82 -15.18 21.28 5.66
C SER A 82 -14.86 19.93 5.05
N PHE A 83 -13.78 19.85 4.28
CA PHE A 83 -13.34 18.63 3.62
C PHE A 83 -11.81 18.57 3.49
N LEU A 84 -11.29 17.36 3.31
CA LEU A 84 -9.89 17.10 2.98
C LEU A 84 -9.76 16.77 1.51
N PHE A 85 -8.75 17.36 0.89
CA PHE A 85 -8.36 17.06 -0.48
C PHE A 85 -6.89 17.40 -0.69
N ALA A 86 -6.14 16.52 -1.36
CA ALA A 86 -4.73 16.73 -1.72
C ALA A 86 -3.84 17.20 -0.57
N GLY A 87 -4.04 16.66 0.64
CA GLY A 87 -3.25 16.95 1.84
C GLY A 87 -3.64 18.22 2.60
N ALA A 88 -4.65 18.96 2.15
CA ALA A 88 -5.11 20.19 2.78
C ALA A 88 -6.56 20.09 3.28
N VAL A 89 -6.85 20.81 4.37
CA VAL A 89 -8.23 21.04 4.82
C VAL A 89 -8.75 22.30 4.15
N TYR A 90 -9.90 22.17 3.50
CA TYR A 90 -10.63 23.28 2.92
C TYR A 90 -11.90 23.55 3.70
N GLU A 91 -12.28 24.82 3.71
CA GLU A 91 -13.51 25.30 4.30
C GLU A 91 -14.19 26.25 3.32
N LYS A 92 -15.51 26.11 3.18
CA LYS A 92 -16.28 26.96 2.28
C LYS A 92 -17.63 27.29 2.87
N GLU A 93 -17.97 28.58 2.85
CA GLU A 93 -19.32 29.07 3.14
C GLU A 93 -20.27 28.72 1.99
N LEU A 94 -21.44 28.19 2.35
CA LEU A 94 -22.50 27.79 1.44
C LEU A 94 -23.43 28.97 1.19
N GLN A 95 -23.77 29.19 -0.09
CA GLN A 95 -24.66 30.28 -0.49
C GLN A 95 -26.13 30.02 -0.13
N GLU A 96 -26.49 28.75 0.07
CA GLU A 96 -27.83 28.29 0.40
C GLU A 96 -27.75 27.32 1.58
N ARG A 97 -28.88 27.02 2.24
CA ARG A 97 -28.93 26.00 3.28
C ARG A 97 -28.90 24.61 2.66
N TRP A 98 -27.93 23.81 3.07
CA TRP A 98 -27.81 22.42 2.63
C TRP A 98 -28.42 21.46 3.65
N ILE A 99 -28.87 20.31 3.15
CA ILE A 99 -29.22 19.17 4.01
C ILE A 99 -27.91 18.61 4.57
N SER A 100 -27.85 18.46 5.89
CA SER A 100 -26.72 17.81 6.57
C SER A 100 -26.44 16.44 5.93
N CYS A 101 -25.18 16.18 5.62
CA CYS A 101 -24.71 14.90 5.13
C CYS A 101 -23.64 14.33 6.05
N GLU A 102 -23.60 13.00 6.12
CA GLU A 102 -22.63 12.30 6.94
C GLU A 102 -21.21 12.48 6.39
N PRO A 103 -20.20 12.56 7.27
CA PRO A 103 -18.80 12.54 6.85
C PRO A 103 -18.47 11.29 6.03
N GLY A 104 -17.61 11.44 5.04
CA GLY A 104 -17.25 10.33 4.16
C GLY A 104 -16.69 10.81 2.83
N VAL A 105 -16.35 9.85 1.97
CA VAL A 105 -15.78 10.13 0.66
C VAL A 105 -16.89 10.57 -0.29
N CYS A 106 -16.66 11.66 -1.01
CA CYS A 106 -17.62 12.22 -1.94
C CYS A 106 -16.94 12.96 -3.09
N ASP A 107 -17.69 13.18 -4.16
CA ASP A 107 -17.33 14.14 -5.19
C ASP A 107 -18.04 15.47 -4.92
N LEU A 108 -17.29 16.56 -4.89
CA LEU A 108 -17.81 17.92 -4.69
C LEU A 108 -17.85 18.65 -6.04
N VAL A 109 -19.04 19.03 -6.49
CA VAL A 109 -19.25 19.69 -7.79
C VAL A 109 -19.41 21.19 -7.60
N PHE A 110 -18.66 21.96 -8.37
CA PHE A 110 -18.62 23.41 -8.33
C PHE A 110 -18.97 24.02 -9.68
N ARG A 111 -19.67 25.16 -9.63
CA ARG A 111 -19.97 25.99 -10.80
C ARG A 111 -20.09 27.45 -10.35
N ASP A 112 -19.45 28.36 -11.09
CA ASP A 112 -19.53 29.80 -10.86
C ASP A 112 -19.28 30.21 -9.39
N GLY A 113 -18.31 29.55 -8.73
CA GLY A 113 -17.96 29.85 -7.34
C GLY A 113 -18.86 29.18 -6.30
N ALA A 114 -19.97 28.57 -6.70
CA ALA A 114 -20.91 27.87 -5.83
C ALA A 114 -20.66 26.36 -5.83
N LEU A 115 -20.89 25.73 -4.68
CA LEU A 115 -21.04 24.28 -4.61
C LEU A 115 -22.44 23.93 -5.13
N THR A 116 -22.55 23.03 -6.10
CA THR A 116 -23.83 22.67 -6.74
C THR A 116 -24.28 21.25 -6.41
N ALA A 117 -23.36 20.33 -6.11
CA ALA A 117 -23.70 18.98 -5.66
C ALA A 117 -22.63 18.39 -4.72
N ILE A 118 -23.07 17.56 -3.78
CA ILE A 118 -22.23 16.63 -3.01
C ILE A 118 -22.70 15.22 -3.38
N LYS A 119 -21.83 14.44 -4.03
CA LYS A 119 -22.13 13.05 -4.43
C LYS A 119 -21.40 12.09 -3.51
N THR A 120 -22.07 11.61 -2.47
CA THR A 120 -21.48 10.68 -1.50
C THR A 120 -21.28 9.29 -2.11
N LYS A 121 -20.15 8.64 -1.75
CA LYS A 121 -19.81 7.28 -2.17
C LYS A 121 -19.99 6.35 -0.98
N GLN A 122 -20.95 5.43 -1.07
CA GLN A 122 -21.40 4.60 0.05
C GLN A 122 -20.98 3.13 -0.04
N ASP A 123 -20.63 2.66 -1.24
CA ASP A 123 -20.20 1.28 -1.43
C ASP A 123 -18.80 1.09 -0.81
N ILE A 124 -18.69 0.09 0.07
CA ILE A 124 -17.48 -0.20 0.82
C ILE A 124 -17.16 -1.69 0.75
N ILE A 125 -15.90 -1.99 0.46
CA ILE A 125 -15.29 -3.32 0.63
C ILE A 125 -14.35 -3.23 1.84
N GLN A 126 -14.27 -4.28 2.65
CA GLN A 126 -13.29 -4.37 3.72
C GLN A 126 -12.39 -5.59 3.51
N GLY A 127 -11.11 -5.45 3.81
CA GLY A 127 -10.15 -6.52 3.69
C GLY A 127 -8.72 -6.02 3.85
N GLN A 128 -7.78 -6.96 3.86
CA GLN A 128 -6.36 -6.64 3.91
C GLN A 128 -5.82 -6.34 2.52
N MET A 129 -4.98 -5.32 2.42
CA MET A 129 -4.24 -5.06 1.19
C MET A 129 -3.10 -6.06 1.06
N LEU A 130 -3.06 -6.81 -0.05
CA LEU A 130 -2.00 -7.78 -0.33
C LEU A 130 -0.92 -7.19 -1.23
N SER A 131 -1.31 -6.36 -2.21
CA SER A 131 -0.41 -5.58 -3.07
C SER A 131 -1.12 -4.37 -3.67
N TYR A 132 -0.34 -3.40 -4.14
CA TYR A 132 -0.85 -2.29 -4.96
C TYR A 132 0.18 -1.85 -6.00
N ASP A 133 -0.30 -1.32 -7.11
CA ASP A 133 0.49 -0.63 -8.13
C ASP A 133 -0.24 0.64 -8.60
N ASP A 134 0.25 1.27 -9.67
CA ASP A 134 -0.28 2.53 -10.21
C ASP A 134 -1.71 2.41 -10.77
N SER A 135 -2.26 1.20 -10.90
CA SER A 135 -3.55 0.94 -11.55
C SER A 135 -4.43 -0.10 -10.85
N GLU A 136 -3.88 -0.96 -10.00
CA GLU A 136 -4.61 -2.04 -9.33
C GLU A 136 -4.27 -2.16 -7.84
N ILE A 137 -5.23 -2.65 -7.07
CA ILE A 137 -5.07 -3.08 -5.68
C ILE A 137 -5.57 -4.51 -5.55
N GLU A 138 -4.79 -5.38 -4.91
CA GLU A 138 -5.21 -6.72 -4.54
C GLU A 138 -5.68 -6.75 -3.07
N ILE A 139 -6.94 -7.17 -2.87
CA ILE A 139 -7.58 -7.24 -1.56
C ILE A 139 -7.82 -8.71 -1.21
N GLU A 140 -7.47 -9.10 0.01
CA GLU A 140 -7.75 -10.43 0.57
C GLU A 140 -9.24 -10.80 0.37
N ASP A 141 -9.49 -12.04 -0.07
CA ASP A 141 -10.81 -12.60 -0.40
C ASP A 141 -11.61 -11.92 -1.53
N TYR A 142 -11.11 -10.84 -2.14
CA TYR A 142 -11.78 -10.14 -3.24
C TYR A 142 -10.98 -10.18 -4.55
N GLY A 143 -9.65 -10.26 -4.47
CA GLY A 143 -8.75 -10.23 -5.62
C GLY A 143 -8.42 -8.80 -6.07
N ARG A 144 -8.07 -8.66 -7.35
CA ARG A 144 -7.60 -7.38 -7.92
C ARG A 144 -8.73 -6.47 -8.38
N ILE A 145 -8.66 -5.20 -8.00
CA ILE A 145 -9.59 -4.15 -8.39
C ILE A 145 -8.81 -2.97 -8.98
N HIS A 146 -9.38 -2.37 -10.01
CA HIS A 146 -8.79 -1.20 -10.67
C HIS A 146 -8.98 0.08 -9.84
N HIS A 147 -8.05 1.02 -9.98
CA HIS A 147 -8.18 2.40 -9.51
C HIS A 147 -7.57 3.35 -10.54
N ASN A 148 -8.01 4.61 -10.51
CA ASN A 148 -7.59 5.63 -11.47
C ASN A 148 -6.84 6.75 -10.75
N GLY A 149 -5.68 7.12 -11.29
CA GLY A 149 -4.91 8.26 -10.83
C GLY A 149 -4.40 8.10 -9.40
N LYS A 150 -4.28 9.22 -8.68
CA LYS A 150 -3.81 9.19 -7.28
C LYS A 150 -4.95 8.75 -6.37
N LEU A 151 -4.82 7.58 -5.77
CA LEU A 151 -5.79 7.07 -4.82
C LEU A 151 -5.62 7.74 -3.44
N PRO A 152 -6.59 8.51 -2.95
CA PRO A 152 -6.49 9.14 -1.64
C PRO A 152 -6.67 8.11 -0.52
N VAL A 153 -5.84 8.26 0.52
CA VAL A 153 -5.92 7.45 1.74
C VAL A 153 -6.27 8.36 2.89
N TYR A 154 -7.32 8.04 3.63
CA TYR A 154 -7.78 8.82 4.77
C TYR A 154 -7.69 8.01 6.05
N GLN A 155 -6.98 8.54 7.02
CA GLN A 155 -7.10 8.08 8.40
C GLN A 155 -8.40 8.61 8.97
N THR A 156 -9.28 7.74 9.44
CA THR A 156 -10.59 8.13 10.00
C THR A 156 -10.74 7.80 11.48
N TYR A 157 -9.77 7.10 12.08
CA TYR A 157 -9.67 7.01 13.54
C TYR A 157 -9.02 8.27 14.12
N GLY A 158 -9.53 8.71 15.27
CA GLY A 158 -9.09 9.95 15.89
C GLY A 158 -9.37 11.16 15.00
N ASP A 159 -8.37 12.02 14.81
CA ASP A 159 -8.48 13.18 13.91
C ASP A 159 -8.35 12.75 12.46
N VAL A 160 -9.39 13.07 11.66
CA VAL A 160 -9.39 12.76 10.24
C VAL A 160 -8.31 13.55 9.51
N SER A 161 -7.45 12.82 8.80
CA SER A 161 -6.34 13.36 8.01
C SER A 161 -6.08 12.50 6.76
N GLU A 162 -5.52 13.12 5.71
CA GLU A 162 -5.03 12.40 4.52
C GLU A 162 -3.65 11.78 4.81
N LYS A 163 -3.41 10.60 4.24
CA LYS A 163 -2.25 9.75 4.44
C LYS A 163 -1.67 9.30 3.10
N SER A 164 -0.47 8.74 3.15
CA SER A 164 0.14 8.04 2.04
C SER A 164 -0.45 6.63 1.92
N ILE A 165 -0.46 6.06 0.72
CA ILE A 165 -0.75 4.63 0.56
C ILE A 165 0.26 3.74 1.30
N SER A 166 1.49 4.23 1.48
CA SER A 166 2.51 3.57 2.30
C SER A 166 2.17 3.51 3.80
N ASP A 167 1.20 4.29 4.27
CA ASP A 167 0.68 4.19 5.65
C ASP A 167 -0.29 3.00 5.79
N VAL A 168 -0.73 2.38 4.69
CA VAL A 168 -1.49 1.12 4.70
C VAL A 168 -0.49 -0.04 4.71
N VAL A 169 -0.31 -0.65 5.88
CA VAL A 169 0.62 -1.77 6.04
C VAL A 169 0.01 -3.04 5.45
N LEU A 170 0.63 -3.53 4.39
CA LEU A 170 0.23 -4.76 3.68
C LEU A 170 0.10 -5.94 4.65
N GLY A 171 -0.96 -6.73 4.50
CA GLY A 171 -1.24 -7.92 5.31
C GLY A 171 -1.31 -7.71 6.83
N ASN A 172 -1.38 -6.46 7.31
CA ASN A 172 -1.40 -6.13 8.75
C ASN A 172 -2.44 -5.07 9.11
N MET A 173 -3.26 -4.69 8.14
CA MET A 173 -4.32 -3.71 8.31
C MET A 173 -5.57 -4.17 7.59
N ASN A 174 -6.66 -4.31 8.35
CA ASN A 174 -7.98 -4.36 7.77
C ASN A 174 -8.44 -2.91 7.53
N VAL A 175 -8.57 -2.52 6.26
CA VAL A 175 -8.99 -1.18 5.84
C VAL A 175 -10.30 -1.25 5.07
N ALA A 176 -10.97 -0.11 4.95
CA ALA A 176 -12.15 0.01 4.11
C ALA A 176 -11.78 0.67 2.77
N TYR A 177 -12.25 0.09 1.67
CA TYR A 177 -12.09 0.60 0.32
C TYR A 177 -13.42 1.17 -0.13
N VAL A 178 -13.49 2.48 -0.35
CA VAL A 178 -14.69 3.12 -0.90
C VAL A 178 -14.68 2.89 -2.40
N THR A 179 -15.76 2.37 -2.95
CA THR A 179 -15.87 2.06 -4.38
C THR A 179 -16.97 2.86 -5.07
N ALA A 180 -16.84 3.02 -6.38
CA ALA A 180 -17.91 3.47 -7.25
C ALA A 180 -17.88 2.64 -8.54
N GLY A 181 -18.93 1.85 -8.77
CA GLY A 181 -18.97 0.92 -9.90
C GLY A 181 -17.94 -0.21 -9.73
N LYS A 182 -16.88 -0.22 -10.54
CA LYS A 182 -15.81 -1.25 -10.52
C LYS A 182 -14.46 -0.72 -10.07
N GLU A 183 -14.41 0.50 -9.56
CA GLU A 183 -13.17 1.19 -9.23
C GLU A 183 -13.09 1.51 -7.74
N VAL A 184 -11.89 1.39 -7.18
CA VAL A 184 -11.58 1.90 -5.86
C VAL A 184 -11.36 3.41 -5.95
N CYS A 185 -12.11 4.15 -5.14
CA CYS A 185 -12.12 5.62 -5.11
C CYS A 185 -11.28 6.20 -3.96
N ALA A 186 -11.19 5.49 -2.82
CA ALA A 186 -10.39 5.90 -1.68
C ALA A 186 -10.15 4.71 -0.73
N ILE A 187 -9.12 4.82 0.12
CA ILE A 187 -8.87 3.89 1.22
C ILE A 187 -9.09 4.60 2.55
N LEU A 188 -9.77 3.95 3.48
CA LEU A 188 -10.03 4.44 4.83
C LEU A 188 -9.30 3.56 5.84
N ILE A 189 -8.34 4.16 6.53
CA ILE A 189 -7.66 3.55 7.67
C ILE A 189 -8.54 3.76 8.91
N LEU A 190 -9.18 2.68 9.34
CA LEU A 190 -10.17 2.68 10.42
C LEU A 190 -9.55 2.51 11.82
N GLN A 191 -8.30 2.06 11.90
CA GLN A 191 -7.55 1.85 13.13
C GLN A 191 -6.04 1.83 12.84
N PRO A 192 -5.18 2.06 13.86
CA PRO A 192 -3.73 1.91 13.71
C PRO A 192 -3.34 0.51 13.23
N ALA A 193 -2.18 0.41 12.57
CA ALA A 193 -1.61 -0.87 12.17
C ALA A 193 -1.33 -1.77 13.38
N ASP A 194 -1.69 -3.04 13.25
CA ASP A 194 -1.38 -4.08 14.23
C ASP A 194 -0.45 -5.10 13.55
N ILE A 195 0.84 -4.85 13.64
CA ILE A 195 1.87 -5.61 12.91
C ILE A 195 2.06 -6.96 13.58
N LYS A 196 1.37 -7.97 13.04
CA LYS A 196 1.44 -9.36 13.51
C LYS A 196 2.32 -10.22 12.62
N ASN A 197 2.26 -9.97 11.31
CA ASN A 197 2.91 -10.77 10.30
C ASN A 197 3.93 -9.94 9.52
N ILE A 198 4.95 -10.62 9.02
CA ILE A 198 5.91 -10.05 8.09
C ILE A 198 5.94 -10.89 6.81
N ARG A 199 6.08 -10.21 5.67
CA ARG A 199 6.13 -10.79 4.33
C ARG A 199 7.53 -10.53 3.77
N VAL A 200 8.32 -11.58 3.62
CA VAL A 200 9.73 -11.50 3.22
C VAL A 200 9.88 -12.02 1.79
N LEU A 201 10.32 -11.16 0.87
CA LEU A 201 10.69 -11.57 -0.48
C LEU A 201 11.98 -12.41 -0.42
N LEU A 202 11.90 -13.65 -0.89
CA LEU A 202 13.03 -14.57 -0.97
C LEU A 202 13.72 -14.40 -2.32
N LEU A 203 14.88 -13.73 -2.31
CA LEU A 203 15.64 -13.45 -3.52
C LEU A 203 16.08 -14.73 -4.21
N SER A 204 16.25 -14.67 -5.53
CA SER A 204 16.86 -15.73 -6.33
C SER A 204 18.33 -15.95 -5.97
N ASP A 205 18.90 -17.03 -6.50
CA ASP A 205 20.29 -17.41 -6.26
C ASP A 205 21.30 -16.40 -6.86
N ASP A 206 20.86 -15.60 -7.85
CA ASP A 206 21.64 -14.49 -8.43
C ASP A 206 21.40 -13.14 -7.73
N GLY A 207 20.60 -13.12 -6.67
CA GLY A 207 20.30 -11.95 -5.85
C GLY A 207 19.23 -11.02 -6.45
N THR A 208 18.55 -11.45 -7.51
CA THR A 208 17.42 -10.71 -8.08
C THR A 208 16.11 -11.06 -7.38
N ASN A 209 15.08 -10.24 -7.60
CA ASN A 209 13.75 -10.45 -7.01
C ASN A 209 12.95 -11.56 -7.72
N ILE A 210 13.43 -12.01 -8.89
CA ILE A 210 12.67 -12.88 -9.81
C ILE A 210 13.44 -14.18 -10.01
N ARG A 211 12.76 -15.29 -9.74
CA ARG A 211 13.26 -16.64 -10.03
C ARG A 211 12.74 -17.10 -11.39
N SER A 212 13.59 -17.72 -12.18
CA SER A 212 13.16 -18.34 -13.45
C SER A 212 12.23 -19.53 -13.23
N ASP A 213 12.35 -20.19 -12.08
CA ASP A 213 11.56 -21.36 -11.70
C ASP A 213 11.55 -21.54 -10.17
N VAL A 214 10.57 -22.27 -9.63
CA VAL A 214 10.38 -22.48 -8.19
C VAL A 214 9.99 -23.92 -7.92
N TYR A 215 10.68 -24.58 -6.99
CA TYR A 215 10.31 -25.89 -6.47
C TYR A 215 10.23 -25.84 -4.96
N LEU A 216 9.19 -26.45 -4.38
CA LEU A 216 8.93 -26.43 -2.95
C LEU A 216 8.72 -27.84 -2.40
N LYS A 217 9.09 -28.05 -1.14
CA LYS A 217 8.69 -29.20 -0.34
C LYS A 217 8.24 -28.74 1.03
N CYS A 218 7.26 -29.43 1.60
CA CYS A 218 6.85 -29.23 2.99
C CYS A 218 7.24 -30.44 3.83
N SER A 219 7.79 -30.23 5.02
CA SER A 219 8.14 -31.34 5.94
C SER A 219 6.93 -32.08 6.49
N THR A 220 5.75 -31.46 6.43
CA THR A 220 4.47 -32.04 6.83
C THR A 220 3.51 -32.01 5.65
N ASN A 221 2.33 -32.61 5.81
CA ASN A 221 1.23 -32.32 4.88
C ASN A 221 0.99 -30.81 4.82
N ALA A 222 0.53 -30.33 3.66
CA ALA A 222 0.30 -28.93 3.40
C ALA A 222 -0.97 -28.71 2.60
N ASN A 223 -1.65 -27.60 2.88
CA ASN A 223 -2.69 -27.06 2.01
C ASN A 223 -2.04 -26.19 0.95
N ILE A 224 -2.48 -26.42 -0.29
CA ILE A 224 -2.08 -25.69 -1.48
C ILE A 224 -3.31 -24.95 -2.00
N THR A 225 -3.27 -23.62 -1.95
CA THR A 225 -4.38 -22.77 -2.42
C THR A 225 -3.95 -21.98 -3.65
N CYS A 226 -4.79 -21.96 -4.68
CA CYS A 226 -4.59 -21.15 -5.88
C CYS A 226 -5.94 -20.66 -6.40
N GLY A 227 -6.23 -19.36 -6.24
CA GLY A 227 -7.58 -18.84 -6.43
C GLY A 227 -8.56 -19.47 -5.45
N ASP A 228 -9.70 -19.96 -5.94
CA ASP A 228 -10.75 -20.56 -5.11
C ASP A 228 -10.52 -22.06 -4.83
N GLU A 229 -9.49 -22.66 -5.44
CA GLU A 229 -9.18 -24.07 -5.31
C GLU A 229 -8.17 -24.30 -4.18
N THR A 230 -8.47 -25.27 -3.31
CA THR A 230 -7.53 -25.76 -2.29
C THR A 230 -7.40 -27.28 -2.40
N LYS A 231 -6.16 -27.77 -2.44
CA LYS A 231 -5.80 -29.19 -2.44
C LYS A 231 -4.80 -29.49 -1.33
N SER A 232 -4.76 -30.73 -0.85
CA SER A 232 -3.74 -31.18 0.10
C SER A 232 -2.56 -31.81 -0.66
N ALA A 233 -1.36 -31.55 -0.18
CA ALA A 233 -0.11 -32.16 -0.64
C ALA A 233 0.51 -32.99 0.49
N GLY A 234 1.10 -34.12 0.14
CA GLY A 234 1.77 -34.99 1.10
C GLY A 234 3.07 -34.39 1.64
N SER A 235 3.45 -34.79 2.84
CA SER A 235 4.81 -34.53 3.36
C SER A 235 5.89 -34.96 2.36
N GLU A 236 6.88 -34.09 2.17
CA GLU A 236 8.03 -34.23 1.26
C GLU A 236 7.69 -34.36 -0.24
N GLU A 237 6.43 -34.15 -0.62
CA GLU A 237 6.01 -34.07 -2.02
C GLU A 237 6.67 -32.87 -2.71
N LEU A 238 7.26 -33.09 -3.89
CA LEU A 238 7.87 -32.02 -4.68
C LEU A 238 6.77 -31.24 -5.39
N LEU A 239 6.61 -29.97 -5.01
CA LEU A 239 5.65 -29.05 -5.58
C LEU A 239 6.35 -28.17 -6.62
N HIS A 240 5.68 -27.99 -7.75
CA HIS A 240 6.13 -27.12 -8.83
C HIS A 240 5.02 -26.09 -9.15
N PRO A 241 5.01 -24.92 -8.48
CA PRO A 241 3.99 -23.88 -8.63
C PRO A 241 3.73 -23.48 -10.09
N ALA A 242 4.76 -23.50 -10.95
CA ALA A 242 4.64 -23.14 -12.36
C ALA A 242 3.60 -23.97 -13.12
N ASP A 243 3.45 -25.26 -12.79
CA ASP A 243 2.45 -26.15 -13.42
C ASP A 243 1.02 -25.67 -13.17
N THR A 244 0.78 -25.05 -12.01
CA THR A 244 -0.55 -24.54 -11.63
C THR A 244 -0.74 -23.11 -12.12
N LEU A 245 0.26 -22.25 -11.93
CA LEU A 245 0.19 -20.82 -12.29
C LEU A 245 0.08 -20.60 -13.80
N THR A 246 0.68 -21.47 -14.62
CA THR A 246 0.51 -21.42 -16.09
C THR A 246 -0.94 -21.62 -16.51
N MET A 247 -1.72 -22.39 -15.74
CA MET A 247 -3.14 -22.65 -15.99
C MET A 247 -4.06 -21.61 -15.33
N ALA A 248 -3.55 -20.78 -14.42
CA ALA A 248 -4.30 -19.76 -13.69
C ALA A 248 -3.53 -18.42 -13.63
N PRO A 249 -3.39 -17.70 -14.77
CA PRO A 249 -2.65 -16.44 -14.82
C PRO A 249 -3.22 -15.41 -13.85
N GLY A 250 -2.34 -14.65 -13.19
CA GLY A 250 -2.71 -13.61 -12.23
C GLY A 250 -3.21 -14.12 -10.87
N LYS A 251 -3.19 -15.44 -10.62
CA LYS A 251 -3.44 -16.02 -9.30
C LYS A 251 -2.12 -16.20 -8.53
N THR A 252 -2.27 -16.31 -7.21
CA THR A 252 -1.16 -16.60 -6.28
C THR A 252 -1.22 -18.07 -5.87
N TYR A 253 -0.07 -18.75 -5.90
CA TYR A 253 0.06 -20.12 -5.43
C TYR A 253 0.58 -20.11 -3.98
N ILE A 254 -0.24 -20.58 -3.05
CA ILE A 254 0.00 -20.49 -1.62
C ILE A 254 0.22 -21.89 -1.04
N VAL A 255 1.34 -22.07 -0.34
CA VAL A 255 1.68 -23.31 0.39
C VAL A 255 1.64 -23.02 1.88
N LYS A 256 0.73 -23.69 2.59
CA LYS A 256 0.59 -23.57 4.05
C LYS A 256 0.68 -24.95 4.70
N PRO A 257 1.64 -25.20 5.61
CA PRO A 257 1.71 -26.46 6.34
C PRO A 257 0.45 -26.68 7.18
N GLU A 258 -0.01 -27.93 7.30
CA GLU A 258 -1.15 -28.29 8.16
C GLU A 258 -0.77 -28.30 9.66
N SER A 259 0.53 -28.33 9.97
CA SER A 259 1.08 -28.31 11.33
C SER A 259 1.89 -27.04 11.57
N GLU A 260 1.77 -26.45 12.77
CA GLU A 260 2.52 -25.25 13.18
C GLU A 260 4.05 -25.43 13.14
N ASP A 261 4.54 -26.65 13.37
CA ASP A 261 5.97 -26.97 13.28
C ASP A 261 6.44 -27.32 11.85
N GLY A 262 5.53 -27.27 10.87
CA GLY A 262 5.82 -27.56 9.47
C GLY A 262 6.75 -26.53 8.85
N LYS A 263 7.74 -27.01 8.09
CA LYS A 263 8.71 -26.16 7.39
C LYS A 263 8.60 -26.35 5.88
N ILE A 264 8.68 -25.26 5.13
CA ILE A 264 8.73 -25.26 3.67
C ILE A 264 10.16 -25.01 3.21
N TYR A 265 10.62 -25.79 2.23
CA TYR A 265 11.97 -25.70 1.68
C TYR A 265 11.93 -25.30 0.22
N LEU A 266 12.78 -24.35 -0.17
CA LEU A 266 13.12 -24.14 -1.58
C LEU A 266 13.97 -25.32 -2.05
N CYS A 267 13.64 -25.86 -3.21
CA CYS A 267 14.32 -27.00 -3.81
C CYS A 267 14.86 -26.64 -5.20
N ASN A 268 15.80 -27.46 -5.69
CA ASN A 268 16.10 -27.52 -7.12
C ASN A 268 15.11 -28.45 -7.85
N GLY A 269 15.16 -28.49 -9.18
CA GLY A 269 14.27 -29.34 -10.00
C GLY A 269 14.39 -30.86 -9.77
N ASN A 270 15.44 -31.32 -9.08
CA ASN A 270 15.58 -32.72 -8.65
C ASN A 270 14.96 -32.97 -7.26
N GLY A 271 14.36 -31.94 -6.64
CA GLY A 271 13.75 -32.00 -5.31
C GLY A 271 14.75 -32.02 -4.15
N THR A 272 16.00 -31.60 -4.37
CA THR A 272 16.98 -31.41 -3.28
C THR A 272 16.78 -30.03 -2.67
N ALA A 273 16.65 -29.95 -1.35
CA ALA A 273 16.53 -28.68 -0.64
C ALA A 273 17.79 -27.83 -0.82
N VAL A 274 17.61 -26.56 -1.15
CA VAL A 274 18.66 -25.55 -1.32
C VAL A 274 18.58 -24.42 -0.29
N SER A 275 17.59 -24.48 0.60
CA SER A 275 17.40 -23.53 1.71
C SER A 275 17.32 -24.25 3.06
N ASN A 276 17.45 -23.47 4.14
CA ASN A 276 16.89 -23.86 5.43
C ASN A 276 15.35 -23.87 5.33
N GLY A 277 14.69 -24.53 6.27
CA GLY A 277 13.22 -24.59 6.25
C GLY A 277 12.60 -23.29 6.75
N TYR A 278 11.64 -22.76 6.01
CA TYR A 278 10.87 -21.57 6.34
C TYR A 278 9.61 -21.94 7.13
N ALA A 279 9.32 -21.20 8.20
CA ALA A 279 8.06 -21.30 8.92
C ALA A 279 6.96 -20.49 8.21
N GLY A 280 5.71 -20.70 8.63
CA GLY A 280 4.56 -19.99 8.08
C GLY A 280 4.19 -20.46 6.67
N THR A 281 3.86 -19.50 5.81
CA THR A 281 3.31 -19.71 4.47
C THR A 281 4.32 -19.27 3.42
N ILE A 282 4.36 -19.98 2.28
CA ILE A 282 5.07 -19.52 1.07
C ILE A 282 4.05 -19.19 -0.01
N GLU A 283 4.14 -17.98 -0.54
CA GLU A 283 3.38 -17.51 -1.69
C GLU A 283 4.30 -17.41 -2.91
N VAL A 284 3.78 -17.82 -4.06
CA VAL A 284 4.47 -17.71 -5.34
C VAL A 284 3.57 -16.96 -6.30
N HIS A 285 4.06 -15.82 -6.79
CA HIS A 285 3.36 -14.98 -7.76
C HIS A 285 4.02 -15.11 -9.14
N SER A 286 3.21 -15.18 -10.18
CA SER A 286 3.72 -15.08 -11.55
C SER A 286 3.98 -13.63 -11.92
N THR A 287 5.08 -13.38 -12.61
CA THR A 287 5.45 -12.10 -13.21
C THR A 287 5.69 -12.28 -14.71
N GLU A 288 5.89 -11.21 -15.46
CA GLU A 288 6.23 -11.30 -16.89
C GLU A 288 7.53 -12.07 -17.17
N ASN A 289 8.48 -12.05 -16.23
CA ASN A 289 9.84 -12.55 -16.42
C ASN A 289 10.17 -13.78 -15.56
N GLY A 290 9.19 -14.38 -14.89
CA GLY A 290 9.38 -15.50 -13.96
C GLY A 290 8.48 -15.41 -12.75
N TYR A 291 9.00 -15.75 -11.56
CA TYR A 291 8.23 -15.86 -10.33
C TYR A 291 8.87 -15.09 -9.17
N THR A 292 8.04 -14.49 -8.32
CA THR A 292 8.48 -13.99 -7.01
C THR A 292 8.02 -14.96 -5.94
N VAL A 293 8.81 -15.06 -4.86
CA VAL A 293 8.51 -15.96 -3.74
C VAL A 293 8.49 -15.15 -2.46
N VAL A 294 7.35 -15.14 -1.77
CA VAL A 294 7.15 -14.40 -0.53
C VAL A 294 6.92 -15.38 0.60
N ASN A 295 7.65 -15.21 1.70
CA ASN A 295 7.42 -15.93 2.94
C ASN A 295 6.63 -15.05 3.91
N GLU A 296 5.40 -15.46 4.24
CA GLU A 296 4.59 -14.82 5.27
C GLU A 296 4.63 -15.63 6.57
N LEU A 297 4.94 -14.97 7.68
CA LEU A 297 4.99 -15.58 9.01
C LEU A 297 4.79 -14.53 10.11
N PRO A 298 4.48 -14.96 11.36
CA PRO A 298 4.44 -14.06 12.49
C PRO A 298 5.77 -13.31 12.69
N LEU A 299 5.70 -12.03 13.04
CA LEU A 299 6.88 -11.16 13.19
C LEU A 299 7.89 -11.73 14.19
N GLU A 300 7.41 -12.29 15.31
CA GLU A 300 8.30 -12.86 16.32
C GLU A 300 8.99 -14.14 15.82
N GLU A 301 8.32 -14.95 14.99
CA GLU A 301 8.94 -16.13 14.36
C GLU A 301 10.00 -15.77 13.32
N TYR A 302 9.77 -14.70 12.57
CA TYR A 302 10.79 -14.11 11.70
C TYR A 302 12.03 -13.70 12.51
N LEU A 303 11.85 -13.04 13.65
CA LEU A 303 12.97 -12.62 14.50
C LEU A 303 13.75 -13.80 15.09
N TYR A 304 13.11 -14.96 15.31
CA TYR A 304 13.83 -16.18 15.72
C TYR A 304 14.88 -16.63 14.69
N ALA A 305 14.66 -16.33 13.41
CA ALA A 305 15.58 -16.65 12.32
C ALA A 305 16.54 -15.50 11.96
N VAL A 306 16.15 -14.24 12.18
CA VAL A 306 17.03 -13.08 11.96
C VAL A 306 18.12 -12.97 13.01
N VAL A 307 17.74 -13.00 14.30
CA VAL A 307 18.70 -12.78 15.39
C VAL A 307 19.93 -13.69 15.29
N PRO A 308 19.82 -15.01 15.10
CA PRO A 308 20.99 -15.88 14.98
C PRO A 308 21.70 -15.76 13.62
N SER A 309 21.02 -15.24 12.59
CA SER A 309 21.62 -15.00 11.26
C SER A 309 22.46 -13.72 11.21
N GLU A 310 22.11 -12.72 12.00
CA GLU A 310 22.83 -11.45 12.12
C GLU A 310 23.87 -11.44 13.24
N MET A 311 23.59 -12.16 14.33
CA MET A 311 24.42 -12.16 15.54
C MET A 311 24.65 -13.59 16.07
N PRO A 312 25.91 -14.01 16.32
CA PRO A 312 26.17 -15.33 16.87
C PRO A 312 25.49 -15.57 18.22
N SER A 313 24.79 -16.69 18.37
CA SER A 313 24.10 -17.06 19.62
C SER A 313 25.03 -17.27 20.83
N SER A 314 26.35 -17.26 20.63
CA SER A 314 27.35 -17.30 21.71
C SER A 314 27.54 -15.96 22.41
N PHE A 315 26.95 -14.87 21.89
CA PHE A 315 27.01 -13.55 22.51
C PHE A 315 26.17 -13.49 23.79
N SER A 316 26.41 -12.46 24.61
CA SER A 316 25.68 -12.29 25.86
C SER A 316 24.17 -12.16 25.62
N PRO A 317 23.31 -12.64 26.54
CA PRO A 317 21.85 -12.51 26.40
C PRO A 317 21.38 -11.07 26.17
N GLU A 318 22.01 -10.08 26.80
CA GLU A 318 21.65 -8.67 26.62
C GLU A 318 21.99 -8.15 25.20
N ALA A 319 23.04 -8.66 24.57
CA ALA A 319 23.36 -8.35 23.18
C ALA A 319 22.31 -8.94 22.23
N LEU A 320 21.87 -10.18 22.46
CA LEU A 320 20.81 -10.82 21.66
C LEU A 320 19.47 -10.10 21.83
N LYS A 321 19.11 -9.67 23.05
CA LYS A 321 17.92 -8.85 23.31
C LYS A 321 17.98 -7.50 22.61
N THR A 322 19.14 -6.85 22.67
CA THR A 322 19.36 -5.58 21.95
C THR A 322 19.18 -5.78 20.45
N GLN A 323 19.75 -6.83 19.89
CA GLN A 323 19.58 -7.18 18.47
C GLN A 323 18.12 -7.43 18.11
N ALA A 324 17.36 -8.14 18.95
CA ALA A 324 15.94 -8.39 18.72
C ALA A 324 15.13 -7.07 18.67
N VAL A 325 15.37 -6.15 19.60
CA VAL A 325 14.72 -4.82 19.61
C VAL A 325 15.11 -4.02 18.36
N CYS A 326 16.40 -3.97 18.01
CA CYS A 326 16.87 -3.27 16.81
C CYS A 326 16.26 -3.85 15.52
N ALA A 327 16.24 -5.17 15.37
CA ALA A 327 15.66 -5.86 14.22
C ALA A 327 14.15 -5.60 14.12
N ARG A 328 13.42 -5.69 15.23
CA ARG A 328 11.98 -5.37 15.25
C ARG A 328 11.71 -3.92 14.85
N SER A 329 12.48 -2.98 15.40
CA SER A 329 12.37 -1.56 15.06
C SER A 329 12.64 -1.30 13.59
N TYR A 330 13.62 -2.00 13.03
CA TYR A 330 13.93 -1.94 11.60
C TYR A 330 12.75 -2.42 10.75
N VAL A 331 12.14 -3.56 11.09
CA VAL A 331 10.94 -4.05 10.40
C VAL A 331 9.81 -3.02 10.45
N TYR A 332 9.50 -2.45 11.61
CA TYR A 332 8.49 -1.40 11.75
C TYR A 332 8.76 -0.21 10.83
N MET A 333 10.03 0.24 10.75
CA MET A 333 10.43 1.31 9.84
C MET A 333 10.23 0.94 8.37
N GLN A 334 10.58 -0.29 7.97
CA GLN A 334 10.47 -0.73 6.57
C GLN A 334 9.01 -0.92 6.14
N LEU A 335 8.15 -1.40 7.05
CA LEU A 335 6.71 -1.53 6.79
C LEU A 335 6.07 -0.20 6.39
N MET A 336 6.50 0.91 6.98
CA MET A 336 5.98 2.25 6.64
C MET A 336 6.51 2.80 5.31
N ARG A 337 7.61 2.25 4.77
CA ARG A 337 8.18 2.69 3.49
C ARG A 337 7.54 2.02 2.29
N ALA A 338 7.13 0.76 2.45
CA ALA A 338 6.48 -0.03 1.40
C ALA A 338 7.32 -0.18 0.09
N ASP A 339 8.65 -0.15 0.18
CA ASP A 339 9.59 -0.20 -0.96
C ASP A 339 9.44 -1.46 -1.85
N LEU A 340 8.87 -2.54 -1.32
CA LEU A 340 8.67 -3.81 -2.02
C LEU A 340 7.18 -4.18 -2.21
N ALA A 341 6.27 -3.19 -2.08
CA ALA A 341 4.83 -3.40 -2.21
C ALA A 341 4.42 -4.01 -3.56
N ALA A 342 5.10 -3.63 -4.64
CA ALA A 342 4.88 -4.20 -5.97
C ALA A 342 5.13 -5.72 -6.04
N TYR A 343 5.88 -6.28 -5.09
CA TYR A 343 6.15 -7.72 -4.97
C TYR A 343 5.31 -8.38 -3.87
N GLY A 344 4.37 -7.66 -3.25
CA GLY A 344 3.59 -8.16 -2.12
C GLY A 344 4.43 -8.46 -0.87
N ALA A 345 5.58 -7.78 -0.71
CA ALA A 345 6.52 -8.01 0.38
C ALA A 345 6.87 -6.72 1.14
N HIS A 346 7.29 -6.88 2.39
CA HIS A 346 7.71 -5.78 3.27
C HIS A 346 9.22 -5.54 3.19
N ILE A 347 9.98 -6.62 3.10
CA ILE A 347 11.44 -6.64 3.09
C ILE A 347 11.93 -7.79 2.20
N ASN A 348 13.24 -7.87 1.91
CA ASN A 348 13.84 -9.05 1.30
C ASN A 348 14.90 -9.70 2.21
N ASP A 349 15.39 -10.89 1.85
CA ASP A 349 16.35 -11.68 2.64
C ASP A 349 17.83 -11.35 2.41
N SER A 350 18.13 -10.17 1.83
CA SER A 350 19.51 -9.71 1.60
C SER A 350 20.07 -8.86 2.74
N THR A 351 21.38 -8.60 2.67
CA THR A 351 22.09 -7.70 3.59
C THR A 351 21.70 -6.23 3.45
N SER A 352 20.96 -5.82 2.40
CA SER A 352 20.42 -4.45 2.33
C SER A 352 19.22 -4.26 3.25
N TYR A 353 18.64 -5.36 3.73
CA TYR A 353 17.62 -5.37 4.77
C TYR A 353 18.17 -6.06 6.00
N GLN A 354 17.85 -7.34 6.18
CA GLN A 354 18.35 -8.15 7.27
C GLN A 354 18.63 -9.55 6.75
N VAL A 355 19.74 -10.14 7.20
CA VAL A 355 20.08 -11.52 6.94
C VAL A 355 19.02 -12.41 7.58
N TYR A 356 18.26 -13.10 6.73
CA TYR A 356 17.13 -13.92 7.15
C TYR A 356 17.38 -15.40 6.86
N ASN A 357 17.10 -16.23 7.87
CA ASN A 357 17.10 -17.71 7.79
C ASN A 357 18.39 -18.34 7.23
N LYS A 358 19.57 -17.72 7.45
CA LYS A 358 20.87 -18.32 7.11
C LYS A 358 21.41 -19.21 8.22
N VAL A 359 20.96 -18.99 9.45
CA VAL A 359 21.24 -19.80 10.64
C VAL A 359 19.92 -20.25 11.26
N GLU A 360 19.80 -21.55 11.56
CA GLU A 360 18.63 -22.12 12.23
C GLU A 360 18.43 -21.50 13.63
N LYS A 361 17.16 -21.35 14.04
CA LYS A 361 16.82 -20.74 15.34
C LYS A 361 17.45 -21.51 16.51
N THR A 362 17.98 -20.77 17.48
CA THR A 362 18.61 -21.31 18.69
C THR A 362 17.76 -21.05 19.92
N LYS A 363 17.96 -21.79 21.01
CA LYS A 363 17.22 -21.55 22.26
C LYS A 363 17.51 -20.15 22.82
N GLU A 364 18.74 -19.69 22.66
CA GLU A 364 19.22 -18.39 23.11
C GLU A 364 18.58 -17.25 22.30
N SER A 365 18.50 -17.39 20.97
CA SER A 365 17.86 -16.39 20.11
C SER A 365 16.36 -16.30 20.36
N VAL A 366 15.67 -17.45 20.50
CA VAL A 366 14.25 -17.49 20.83
C VAL A 366 13.98 -16.81 22.17
N ALA A 367 14.74 -17.16 23.22
CA ALA A 367 14.57 -16.56 24.54
C ALA A 367 14.81 -15.04 24.56
N ALA A 368 15.73 -14.53 23.74
CA ALA A 368 16.00 -13.10 23.63
C ALA A 368 14.86 -12.34 22.94
N VAL A 369 14.30 -12.92 21.87
CA VAL A 369 13.16 -12.36 21.14
C VAL A 369 11.92 -12.35 22.04
N ASP A 370 11.61 -13.47 22.69
CA ASP A 370 10.48 -13.58 23.64
C ASP A 370 10.58 -12.56 24.78
N ALA A 371 11.77 -12.41 25.38
CA ALA A 371 11.99 -11.49 26.49
C ALA A 371 11.85 -10.01 26.10
N THR A 372 11.87 -9.70 24.80
CA THR A 372 11.74 -8.34 24.25
C THR A 372 10.54 -8.20 23.33
N CYS A 373 9.57 -9.11 23.41
CA CYS A 373 8.37 -9.12 22.58
C CYS A 373 7.68 -7.74 22.60
N GLY A 374 7.39 -7.21 21.41
CA GLY A 374 6.76 -5.90 21.23
C GLY A 374 7.63 -4.67 21.56
N GLN A 375 8.87 -4.85 22.03
CA GLN A 375 9.76 -3.71 22.31
C GLN A 375 10.41 -3.21 21.02
N VAL A 376 10.32 -1.90 20.79
CA VAL A 376 10.89 -1.17 19.65
C VAL A 376 11.56 0.12 20.12
N LEU A 377 12.45 0.65 19.30
CA LEU A 377 13.04 1.99 19.42
C LEU A 377 12.08 2.98 18.75
N THR A 378 11.76 4.06 19.46
CA THR A 378 10.83 5.12 19.02
C THR A 378 11.53 6.45 18.82
#